data_AF-A0AA50HX87-F1
#
_entry.id   AF-A0AA50HX87-F1
#
_cell.length_a   1.000
_cell.length_b   1.000
_cell.length_c   1.000
_cell.angle_alpha   90.00
_cell.angle_beta   90.00
_cell.angle_gamma   90.00
#
_symmetry.space_group_name_H-M   'P 1'
#
loop_
_entity.id
_entity.type
_entity.pdbx_description
1 polymer ?
#
loop_
_entity_poly.entity_id
_entity_poly.type
_entity_poly.pdbx_seq_one_letter_code
_entity_poly.pdbx_strand_id
1 'polypeptide(L)'
;MQEMEKDLLGIFKEKLARYSIRQNDIAAVLGRSPGNVSDILKGRKNPTLTTFMQVLSAAEQICPGFTDEYWRAVAGHQSLGQFVSSLDSAELGILLTLAGQRLIDNQSQQWTNPLMQKALQSTKVRSNTQEQVAV
;
A
#
# COMPACT_ATOMS: atom_id res chain seq x y z
N MET A 1 5.66 -24.86 15.90
CA MET A 1 5.25 -23.56 16.46
C MET A 1 6.43 -22.61 16.78
N GLN A 2 7.67 -23.10 16.96
CA GLN A 2 8.87 -22.26 17.19
C GLN A 2 9.42 -21.57 15.92
N GLU A 3 9.01 -22.00 14.73
CA GLU A 3 9.53 -21.49 13.45
C GLU A 3 8.95 -20.11 13.09
N MET A 4 7.69 -19.85 13.47
CA MET A 4 6.97 -18.60 13.20
C MET A 4 7.43 -17.44 14.10
N GLU A 5 7.87 -17.71 15.33
CA GLU A 5 8.41 -16.68 16.24
C GLU A 5 9.76 -16.11 15.77
N LYS A 6 10.58 -16.92 15.08
CA LYS A 6 11.82 -16.45 14.46
C LYS A 6 11.55 -15.53 13.26
N ASP A 7 10.38 -15.66 12.64
CA ASP A 7 10.01 -14.90 11.45
C ASP A 7 9.57 -13.47 11.78
N LEU A 8 8.74 -13.28 12.81
CA LEU A 8 8.25 -11.95 13.22
C LEU A 8 9.37 -10.96 13.56
N LEU A 9 10.30 -11.38 14.42
CA LEU A 9 11.42 -10.53 14.82
C LEU A 9 12.43 -10.35 13.68
N GLY A 10 12.55 -11.33 12.77
CA GLY A 10 13.33 -11.25 11.54
C GLY A 10 12.79 -10.16 10.61
N ILE A 11 11.50 -10.24 10.28
CA ILE A 11 10.77 -9.25 9.46
C ILE A 11 10.88 -7.86 10.08
N PHE A 12 10.72 -7.75 11.40
CA PHE A 12 10.82 -6.46 12.10
C PHE A 12 12.20 -5.83 11.90
N LYS A 13 13.29 -6.60 12.08
CA LYS A 13 14.67 -6.11 11.89
C LYS A 13 14.94 -5.73 10.45
N GLU A 14 14.50 -6.54 9.50
CA GLU A 14 14.66 -6.25 8.07
C GLU A 14 14.01 -4.91 7.72
N LYS A 15 12.79 -4.69 8.21
CA LYS A 15 12.07 -3.43 8.01
C LYS A 15 12.78 -2.25 8.69
N LEU A 16 13.25 -2.39 9.93
CA LEU A 16 14.03 -1.34 10.59
C LEU A 16 15.27 -0.94 9.77
N ALA A 17 15.99 -1.92 9.23
CA ALA A 17 17.15 -1.69 8.38
C ALA A 17 16.77 -0.95 7.08
N ARG A 18 15.67 -1.37 6.42
CA ARG A 18 15.16 -0.74 5.20
C ARG A 18 14.77 0.73 5.40
N TYR A 19 14.18 1.06 6.54
CA TYR A 19 13.80 2.43 6.90
C TYR A 19 14.92 3.23 7.59
N SER A 20 16.11 2.66 7.73
CA SER A 20 17.24 3.28 8.46
C SER A 20 16.91 3.70 9.90
N ILE A 21 15.93 3.05 10.53
CA ILE A 21 15.52 3.32 11.91
C ILE A 21 16.51 2.65 12.86
N ARG A 22 17.19 3.44 13.70
CA ARG A 22 18.19 2.90 14.62
C ARG A 22 17.54 2.49 15.93
N GLN A 23 18.13 1.50 16.59
CA GLN A 23 17.68 1.05 17.91
C GLN A 23 17.71 2.18 18.96
N ASN A 24 18.66 3.10 18.81
CA ASN A 24 18.80 4.27 19.68
C ASN A 24 17.62 5.23 19.52
N ASP A 25 17.08 5.37 18.31
CA ASP A 25 15.94 6.27 18.03
C ASP A 25 14.68 5.70 18.68
N ILE A 26 14.46 4.39 18.56
CA ILE A 26 13.37 3.67 19.24
C ILE A 26 13.50 3.79 20.76
N ALA A 27 14.72 3.61 21.29
CA ALA A 27 14.98 3.72 22.72
C ALA A 27 14.68 5.13 23.25
N ALA A 28 15.03 6.17 22.48
CA ALA A 28 14.73 7.56 22.81
C ALA A 28 13.22 7.81 22.85
N VAL A 29 12.45 7.34 21.87
CA VAL A 29 10.98 7.46 21.84
C VAL A 29 10.32 6.74 23.02
N LEU A 30 10.84 5.58 23.41
CA LEU A 30 10.31 4.81 24.54
C LEU A 30 10.75 5.31 25.92
N GLY A 31 11.68 6.27 25.99
CA GLY A 31 12.31 6.68 27.25
C GLY A 31 13.07 5.53 27.93
N ARG A 32 13.64 4.59 27.16
CA ARG A 32 14.36 3.42 27.65
C ARG A 32 15.84 3.47 27.31
N SER A 33 16.64 2.68 28.03
CA SER A 33 18.05 2.52 27.69
C SER A 33 18.21 1.75 26.37
N PRO A 34 19.18 2.13 25.51
CA PRO A 34 19.42 1.44 24.24
C PRO A 34 19.71 -0.07 24.39
N GLY A 35 20.34 -0.45 25.52
CA GLY A 35 20.60 -1.86 25.84
C GLY A 35 19.33 -2.70 25.95
N ASN A 36 18.27 -2.14 26.54
CA ASN A 36 16.99 -2.85 26.71
C ASN A 36 16.34 -3.18 25.36
N VAL A 37 16.31 -2.22 24.44
CA VAL A 37 15.80 -2.41 23.07
C VAL A 37 16.69 -3.36 22.29
N SER A 38 18.01 -3.27 22.46
CA SER A 38 18.97 -4.18 21.81
C SER A 38 18.79 -5.64 22.25
N ASP A 39 18.52 -5.89 23.54
CA ASP A 39 18.30 -7.24 24.05
C ASP A 39 17.00 -7.87 23.54
N ILE A 40 15.95 -7.06 23.42
CA ILE A 40 14.68 -7.45 22.78
C ILE A 40 14.93 -7.81 21.31
N LEU A 41 15.58 -6.92 20.57
CA LEU A 41 15.85 -7.12 19.15
C LEU A 41 16.79 -8.29 18.92
N LYS A 42 17.84 -8.48 19.71
CA LYS A 42 18.77 -9.61 19.54
C LYS A 42 18.17 -10.95 19.98
N GLY A 43 16.93 -10.98 20.48
CA GLY A 43 16.29 -12.20 20.98
C GLY A 43 16.97 -12.75 22.24
N ARG A 44 17.79 -11.93 22.93
CA ARG A 44 18.43 -12.30 24.20
C ARG A 44 17.44 -12.28 25.35
N LYS A 45 16.37 -11.50 25.19
CA LYS A 45 15.23 -11.45 26.08
C LYS A 45 13.98 -11.66 25.25
N ASN A 46 13.12 -12.61 25.65
CA ASN A 46 11.85 -12.80 24.98
C ASN A 46 10.89 -11.68 25.45
N PRO A 47 10.52 -10.73 24.58
CA PRO A 47 9.63 -9.63 24.98
C PRO A 47 8.21 -10.18 25.22
N THR A 48 7.49 -9.58 26.17
CA THR A 48 6.04 -9.76 26.21
C THR A 48 5.43 -9.14 24.96
N LEU A 49 4.26 -9.63 24.52
CA LEU A 49 3.53 -9.04 23.40
C LEU A 49 3.34 -7.53 23.57
N THR A 50 2.97 -7.09 24.78
CA THR A 50 2.85 -5.67 25.13
C THR A 50 4.15 -4.89 24.90
N THR A 51 5.29 -5.46 25.30
CA THR A 51 6.59 -4.83 25.10
C THR A 51 6.92 -4.71 23.61
N PHE A 52 6.63 -5.75 22.84
CA PHE A 52 6.85 -5.73 21.39
C PHE A 52 5.95 -4.70 20.69
N MET A 53 4.67 -4.61 21.08
CA MET A 53 3.74 -3.60 20.56
C MET A 53 4.19 -2.17 20.88
N GLN A 54 4.78 -1.93 22.06
CA GLN A 54 5.37 -0.63 22.40
C GLN A 54 6.54 -0.29 21.46
N VAL A 55 7.42 -1.25 21.19
CA VAL A 55 8.55 -1.08 20.26
C VAL A 55 8.06 -0.82 18.83
N LEU A 56 7.01 -1.52 18.38
CA LEU A 56 6.37 -1.30 17.08
C LEU A 56 5.75 0.10 16.98
N SER A 57 5.04 0.54 18.02
CA SER A 57 4.47 1.89 18.10
C SER A 57 5.54 2.98 18.10
N ALA A 58 6.70 2.75 18.72
CA ALA A 58 7.81 3.68 18.66
C ALA A 58 8.39 3.78 17.24
N ALA A 59 8.48 2.67 16.50
CA ALA A 59 8.89 2.70 15.10
C ALA A 59 7.88 3.47 14.21
N GLU A 60 6.58 3.33 14.47
CA GLU A 60 5.52 4.10 13.79
C GLU A 60 5.66 5.61 14.01
N GLN A 61 5.99 6.03 15.23
CA GLN A 61 6.20 7.45 15.54
C GLN A 61 7.40 8.04 14.80
N ILE A 62 8.43 7.24 14.54
CA ILE A 62 9.63 7.64 13.80
C ILE A 62 9.34 7.65 12.29
N CYS A 63 8.60 6.66 11.81
CA CYS A 63 8.26 6.50 10.40
C CYS A 63 6.79 6.09 10.25
N PRO A 64 5.89 7.05 9.98
CA PRO A 64 4.48 6.76 9.75
C PRO A 64 4.29 5.76 8.60
N GLY A 65 3.44 4.74 8.81
CA GLY A 65 3.20 3.63 7.88
C GLY A 65 4.13 2.42 8.09
N PHE A 66 5.08 2.49 9.02
CA PHE A 66 5.95 1.36 9.34
C PHE A 66 5.16 0.14 9.82
N THR A 67 4.18 0.34 10.68
CA THR A 67 3.37 -0.73 11.29
C THR A 67 2.55 -1.48 10.26
N ASP A 68 1.92 -0.76 9.34
CA ASP A 68 1.15 -1.34 8.24
C ASP A 68 2.04 -2.20 7.34
N GLU A 69 3.22 -1.72 7.00
CA GLU A 69 4.18 -2.49 6.21
C GLU A 69 4.74 -3.70 6.94
N TYR A 70 4.95 -3.59 8.25
CA TYR A 70 5.39 -4.70 9.08
C TYR A 70 4.31 -5.79 9.09
N TRP A 71 3.06 -5.45 9.40
CA TRP A 71 1.98 -6.43 9.42
C TRP A 71 1.68 -7.02 8.05
N ARG A 72 1.84 -6.25 6.98
CA ARG A 72 1.74 -6.77 5.61
C ARG A 72 2.84 -7.79 5.29
N ALA A 73 4.05 -7.58 5.81
CA ALA A 73 5.13 -8.55 5.66
C ALA A 73 4.89 -9.81 6.52
N VAL A 74 4.38 -9.65 7.74
CA VAL A 74 4.02 -10.75 8.65
C VAL A 74 2.87 -11.60 8.12
N ALA A 75 1.83 -10.98 7.58
CA ALA A 75 0.69 -11.68 6.97
C ALA A 75 1.08 -12.41 5.67
N GLY A 76 2.29 -12.17 5.16
CA GLY A 76 2.71 -12.57 3.83
C GLY A 76 2.08 -11.72 2.74
N HIS A 77 2.70 -11.70 1.56
CA HIS A 77 1.98 -11.28 0.36
C HIS A 77 0.90 -12.31 0.07
N GLN A 78 -0.33 -12.08 0.57
CA GLN A 78 -1.47 -12.76 -0.03
C GLN A 78 -1.50 -12.35 -1.50
N SER A 79 -1.27 -13.32 -2.38
CA SER A 79 -1.48 -13.08 -3.81
C SER A 79 -2.92 -12.59 -4.02
N LEU A 80 -3.16 -11.77 -5.05
CA LEU A 80 -4.52 -11.32 -5.35
C LEU A 80 -5.49 -12.51 -5.48
N GLY A 81 -5.03 -13.65 -6.00
CA GLY A 81 -5.81 -14.88 -6.06
C GLY A 81 -6.17 -15.45 -4.68
N GLN A 82 -5.23 -15.46 -3.73
CA GLN A 82 -5.49 -15.87 -2.35
C GLN A 82 -6.41 -14.90 -1.61
N PHE A 83 -6.23 -13.60 -1.81
CA PHE A 83 -7.13 -12.58 -1.26
C PHE A 83 -8.55 -12.80 -1.78
N VAL A 84 -8.75 -12.88 -3.09
CA VAL A 84 -10.06 -13.13 -3.72
C VAL A 84 -10.69 -14.44 -3.23
N SER A 85 -9.87 -15.47 -3.03
CA SER A 85 -10.33 -16.78 -2.53
C SER A 85 -10.67 -16.78 -1.03
N SER A 86 -10.21 -15.78 -0.28
CA SER A 86 -10.51 -15.62 1.15
C SER A 86 -11.79 -14.83 1.42
N LEU A 87 -12.32 -14.13 0.41
CA LEU A 87 -13.53 -13.33 0.52
C LEU A 87 -14.77 -14.23 0.54
N ASP A 88 -15.75 -13.89 1.36
CA ASP A 88 -17.07 -14.47 1.24
C ASP A 88 -17.82 -13.95 -0.01
N SER A 89 -18.96 -14.55 -0.33
CA SER A 89 -19.73 -14.19 -1.53
C SER A 89 -20.19 -12.72 -1.54
N ALA A 90 -20.44 -12.12 -0.38
CA ALA A 90 -20.88 -10.73 -0.28
C ALA A 90 -19.70 -9.78 -0.48
N GLU A 91 -18.58 -10.05 0.18
CA GLU A 91 -17.33 -9.30 0.05
C GLU A 91 -16.79 -9.34 -1.38
N LEU A 92 -16.84 -10.51 -2.03
CA LEU A 92 -16.47 -10.67 -3.44
C LEU A 92 -17.39 -9.86 -4.36
N GLY A 93 -18.71 -9.89 -4.10
CA GLY A 93 -19.69 -9.11 -4.85
C GLY A 93 -19.44 -7.60 -4.77
N ILE A 94 -19.08 -7.09 -3.59
CA ILE A 94 -18.71 -5.68 -3.37
C ILE A 94 -17.44 -5.35 -4.16
N LEU A 95 -16.40 -6.18 -4.06
CA LEU A 95 -15.13 -5.98 -4.77
C LEU A 95 -15.34 -5.89 -6.28
N LEU A 96 -16.12 -6.81 -6.85
CA LEU A 96 -16.43 -6.84 -8.29
C LEU A 96 -17.23 -5.60 -8.73
N THR A 97 -18.16 -5.13 -7.89
CA THR A 97 -18.95 -3.93 -8.16
C THR A 97 -18.06 -2.69 -8.22
N LEU A 98 -17.20 -2.49 -7.22
CA LEU A 98 -16.27 -1.35 -7.17
C LEU A 98 -15.25 -1.40 -8.33
N ALA A 99 -14.74 -2.59 -8.66
CA ALA A 99 -13.87 -2.78 -9.81
C ALA A 99 -14.57 -2.41 -11.13
N GLY A 100 -15.82 -2.83 -11.30
CA GLY A 100 -16.66 -2.49 -12.46
C GLY A 100 -16.90 -0.99 -12.58
N GLN A 101 -17.27 -0.31 -11.49
CA GLN A 101 -17.47 1.15 -11.46
C GLN A 101 -16.20 1.89 -11.89
N ARG A 102 -15.04 1.49 -11.36
CA ARG A 102 -13.75 2.09 -11.73
C ARG A 102 -13.42 1.93 -13.21
N LEU A 103 -13.80 0.82 -13.84
CA LEU A 103 -13.60 0.63 -15.28
C LEU A 103 -14.47 1.59 -16.11
N ILE A 104 -15.72 1.80 -15.69
CA ILE A 104 -16.66 2.74 -16.33
C ILE A 104 -16.16 4.18 -16.19
N ASP A 105 -15.69 4.56 -15.01
CA ASP A 105 -15.16 5.91 -14.75
C ASP A 105 -13.92 6.21 -15.59
N ASN A 106 -13.05 5.22 -15.80
CA ASN A 106 -11.88 5.39 -16.68
C ASN A 106 -12.24 5.43 -18.17
N GLN A 107 -13.31 4.73 -18.60
CA GLN A 107 -13.78 4.81 -19.99
C GLN A 107 -14.48 6.15 -20.27
N SER A 108 -15.24 6.70 -19.33
CA SER A 108 -15.89 8.00 -19.48
C SER A 108 -14.90 9.18 -19.54
N GLN A 109 -13.70 9.04 -18.94
CA GLN A 109 -12.61 10.01 -19.11
C GLN A 109 -11.94 9.98 -20.50
N GLN A 110 -11.98 8.86 -21.23
CA GLN A 110 -11.41 8.81 -22.59
C GLN A 110 -12.26 9.57 -23.63
N TRP A 111 -13.56 9.75 -23.39
CA TRP A 111 -14.49 10.45 -24.29
C TRP A 111 -14.59 11.96 -24.03
N THR A 112 -14.00 12.46 -22.93
CA THR A 112 -14.01 13.88 -22.56
C THR A 112 -12.70 14.60 -22.84
N ASN A 113 -11.75 13.95 -23.54
CA ASN A 113 -10.49 14.60 -23.92
C ASN A 113 -10.78 15.79 -24.88
N PRO A 114 -10.53 17.05 -24.49
CA PRO A 114 -10.85 18.22 -25.30
C PRO A 114 -10.08 18.26 -26.63
N LEU A 115 -9.01 17.47 -26.76
CA LEU A 115 -8.27 17.27 -28.01
C LEU A 115 -9.08 16.49 -29.06
N MET A 116 -9.90 15.52 -28.65
CA MET A 116 -10.80 14.81 -29.59
C MET A 116 -12.04 15.63 -29.98
N GLN A 117 -12.56 16.46 -29.07
CA GLN A 117 -13.65 17.38 -29.41
C GLN A 117 -13.21 18.44 -30.43
N LYS A 118 -11.99 18.98 -30.31
CA LYS A 118 -11.40 19.86 -31.34
C LYS A 118 -11.20 19.13 -32.67
N ALA A 119 -10.75 17.88 -32.64
CA ALA A 119 -10.59 17.09 -33.86
C ALA A 119 -11.92 16.91 -34.59
N LEU A 120 -13.01 16.56 -33.90
CA LEU A 120 -14.34 16.38 -34.49
C LEU A 120 -14.98 17.69 -34.98
N GLN A 121 -14.72 18.83 -34.31
CA GLN A 121 -15.15 20.14 -34.80
C GLN A 121 -14.38 20.57 -36.06
N SER A 122 -13.09 20.25 -36.15
CA SER A 122 -12.28 20.57 -37.33
C SER A 122 -12.66 19.76 -38.58
N THR A 123 -13.20 18.56 -38.42
CA THR A 123 -13.71 17.75 -39.54
C THR A 123 -15.02 18.28 -40.10
N LYS A 124 -15.89 18.86 -39.27
CA LYS A 124 -17.20 19.38 -39.69
C LYS A 124 -17.11 20.69 -40.49
N VAL A 125 -16.03 21.45 -40.33
CA VAL A 125 -15.77 22.69 -41.10
C VAL A 125 -15.23 22.39 -42.51
N ARG A 126 -14.47 21.30 -42.69
CA ARG A 126 -13.93 20.91 -44.00
C ARG A 126 -14.99 20.41 -44.98
N SER A 127 -16.09 19.83 -44.52
CA SER A 127 -17.18 19.36 -45.38
C SER A 127 -18.07 20.48 -45.94
N ASN A 128 -18.08 21.68 -45.36
CA ASN A 128 -18.87 22.81 -45.87
C ASN A 128 -18.11 23.73 -46.85
N THR A 129 -16.81 23.52 -47.07
CA THR A 129 -16.00 24.39 -47.93
C THR A 129 -15.81 23.83 -49.35
N GLN A 130 -16.17 22.57 -49.61
CA GLN A 130 -16.04 21.97 -50.94
C GLN A 130 -17.27 22.15 -51.86
N GLU A 131 -18.33 22.83 -51.40
CA GLU A 131 -19.56 23.03 -52.20
C GLU A 131 -19.71 24.46 -52.76
N GLN A 132 -18.68 25.31 -52.67
CA GLN A 132 -18.70 26.67 -53.23
C GLN A 132 -17.42 27.01 -54.03
N VAL A 133 -16.98 26.13 -54.92
CA VAL A 133 -16.09 26.52 -56.04
C VAL A 133 -16.46 25.69 -57.28
N ALA A 134 -17.68 25.88 -57.78
CA ALA A 134 -18.09 25.40 -59.10
C ALA A 134 -19.26 26.27 -59.60
N VAL A 135 -18.95 27.50 -60.03
CA VAL A 135 -19.74 28.26 -61.01
C VAL A 135 -18.76 28.96 -61.94
#